data_AF-A0A7V5KAB3-F1
#
_entry.id   AF-A0A7V5KAB3-F1
#
_cell.length_a   1.000
_cell.length_b   1.000
_cell.length_c   1.000
_cell.angle_alpha   90.00
_cell.angle_beta   90.00
_cell.angle_gamma   90.00
#
_symmetry.space_group_name_H-M   'P 1'
#
loop_
_entity.id
_entity.type
_entity.pdbx_description
1 polymer ?
#
loop_
_entity_poly.entity_id
_entity_poly.type
_entity_poly.pdbx_seq_one_letter_code
_entity_poly.pdbx_strand_id
1 'polypeptide(L)'
;MTKEIVDTLRVPYITILRRALERLKKKDLIQPINPIITASCFTGMVTECVLGINLWRGMQGGDFKPEKIMKNNIPVFARGLRK
;
A
#
# COMPACT_ATOMS: atom_id res chain seq x y z
N MET A 1 4.30 21.08 -0.31
CA MET A 1 5.16 20.01 0.21
C MET A 1 6.07 19.56 -0.91
N THR A 2 7.39 19.71 -0.77
CA THR A 2 8.37 19.46 -1.84
C THR A 2 8.38 17.98 -2.20
N LYS A 3 8.35 17.64 -3.49
CA LYS A 3 8.37 16.26 -4.02
C LYS A 3 9.45 15.39 -3.35
N GLU A 4 10.62 15.98 -3.13
CA GLU A 4 11.77 15.36 -2.49
C GLU A 4 11.45 14.82 -1.08
N ILE A 5 10.73 15.60 -0.25
CA ILE A 5 10.31 15.17 1.09
C ILE A 5 9.38 13.96 1.00
N VAL A 6 8.41 14.00 0.07
CA VAL A 6 7.46 12.91 -0.14
C VAL A 6 8.18 11.64 -0.58
N ASP A 7 9.11 11.76 -1.52
CA ASP A 7 9.89 10.63 -2.04
C ASP A 7 10.79 10.04 -0.94
N THR A 8 11.49 10.88 -0.16
CA THR A 8 12.31 10.44 0.99
C THR A 8 11.49 9.66 2.01
N LEU A 9 10.26 10.08 2.30
CA LEU A 9 9.39 9.38 3.26
C LEU A 9 8.75 8.13 2.68
N ARG A 10 8.43 8.10 1.37
CA ARG A 10 7.71 7.00 0.72
C ARG A 10 8.62 5.82 0.35
N VAL A 11 9.82 6.10 -0.16
CA VAL A 11 10.76 5.09 -0.68
C VAL A 11 11.13 3.99 0.34
N PRO A 12 11.33 4.28 1.64
CA PRO A 12 11.60 3.26 2.64
C PRO A 12 10.51 2.20 2.73
N TYR A 13 9.23 2.59 2.73
CA TYR A 13 8.10 1.66 2.81
C TYR A 13 7.99 0.77 1.57
N ILE A 14 8.18 1.35 0.37
CA ILE A 14 8.25 0.60 -0.88
C ILE A 14 9.38 -0.43 -0.82
N THR A 15 10.55 -0.02 -0.32
CA THR A 15 11.74 -0.88 -0.25
C THR A 15 11.52 -2.08 0.67
N ILE A 16 10.92 -1.86 1.85
CA ILE A 16 10.61 -2.92 2.81
C ILE A 16 9.62 -3.92 2.20
N LEU A 17 8.53 -3.44 1.63
CA LEU A 17 7.50 -4.30 1.04
C LEU A 17 8.01 -5.05 -0.19
N ARG A 18 8.77 -4.40 -1.07
CA ARG A 18 9.42 -5.03 -2.22
C ARG A 18 10.25 -6.23 -1.78
N ARG A 19 11.12 -6.08 -0.77
CA ARG A 19 11.96 -7.16 -0.24
C ARG A 19 11.12 -8.30 0.33
N ALA A 20 10.00 -8.00 0.98
CA ALA A 20 9.08 -9.03 1.46
C ALA A 20 8.44 -9.82 0.30
N LEU A 21 7.94 -9.12 -0.73
CA LEU A 21 7.36 -9.72 -1.92
C LEU A 21 8.38 -10.57 -2.69
N GLU A 22 9.63 -10.12 -2.80
CA GLU A 22 10.72 -10.90 -3.40
C GLU A 22 10.97 -12.21 -2.64
N ARG A 23 10.96 -12.19 -1.31
CA ARG A 23 11.10 -13.41 -0.49
C ARG A 23 9.92 -14.36 -0.69
N LEU A 24 8.70 -13.84 -0.75
CA LEU A 24 7.50 -14.66 -0.99
C LEU A 24 7.52 -15.27 -2.40
N LYS A 25 7.91 -14.49 -3.41
CA LYS A 25 8.07 -14.95 -4.79
C LYS A 25 9.16 -16.02 -4.93
N LYS A 26 10.31 -15.83 -4.29
CA LYS A 26 11.39 -16.84 -4.27
C LYS A 26 10.97 -18.17 -3.63
N LYS A 27 10.03 -18.13 -2.68
CA LYS A 27 9.43 -19.30 -2.05
C LYS A 27 8.20 -19.84 -2.80
N ASP A 28 7.85 -19.23 -3.93
CA ASP A 28 6.70 -19.62 -4.75
C ASP A 28 5.34 -19.59 -4.00
N LEU A 29 5.22 -18.71 -2.99
CA LEU A 29 4.05 -18.59 -2.11
C LEU A 29 2.98 -17.61 -2.63
N ILE A 30 3.29 -16.85 -3.69
CA ILE A 30 2.41 -15.84 -4.28
C ILE A 30 2.42 -15.97 -5.80
N GLN A 31 1.40 -15.44 -6.46
CA GLN A 31 1.33 -15.42 -7.92
C GLN A 31 2.47 -14.59 -8.54
N PRO A 32 2.81 -14.81 -9.83
CA PRO A 32 3.83 -14.02 -10.53
C PRO A 32 3.47 -12.53 -10.56
N ILE A 33 4.31 -11.71 -9.92
CA ILE A 33 4.18 -10.25 -9.90
C ILE A 33 5.53 -9.56 -10.14
N ASN A 34 5.46 -8.25 -10.38
CA ASN A 34 6.60 -7.33 -10.30
C ASN A 34 6.66 -6.70 -8.89
N PRO A 35 7.63 -7.08 -8.03
CA PRO A 35 7.68 -6.62 -6.64
C PRO A 35 7.79 -5.10 -6.46
N ILE A 36 8.47 -4.40 -7.37
CA ILE A 36 8.65 -2.94 -7.29
C ILE A 36 7.33 -2.23 -7.59
N ILE A 37 6.67 -2.63 -8.67
CA ILE A 37 5.39 -2.03 -9.07
C ILE A 37 4.33 -2.32 -8.00
N THR A 38 4.21 -3.58 -7.59
CA THR A 38 3.22 -3.99 -6.58
C THR A 38 3.44 -3.28 -5.24
N ALA A 39 4.69 -3.14 -4.77
CA ALA A 39 4.98 -2.40 -3.54
C ALA A 39 4.66 -0.90 -3.68
N SER A 40 4.97 -0.29 -4.82
CA SER A 40 4.69 1.12 -5.09
C SER A 40 3.19 1.43 -5.09
N CYS A 41 2.39 0.56 -5.71
CA CYS A 41 0.93 0.67 -5.77
C CYS A 41 0.30 0.49 -4.38
N PHE A 42 0.73 -0.51 -3.61
CA PHE A 42 0.19 -0.73 -2.27
C PHE A 42 0.55 0.40 -1.31
N THR A 43 1.81 0.81 -1.27
CA THR A 43 2.24 1.96 -0.46
C THR A 43 1.47 3.19 -0.87
N GLY A 44 1.29 3.43 -2.18
CA GLY A 44 0.45 4.51 -2.72
C GLY A 44 -0.96 4.46 -2.17
N MET A 45 -1.67 3.34 -2.31
CA MET A 45 -3.03 3.16 -1.77
C MET A 45 -3.10 3.47 -0.27
N VAL A 46 -2.19 2.93 0.54
CA VAL A 46 -2.22 3.16 1.99
C VAL A 46 -1.91 4.62 2.33
N THR A 47 -0.90 5.21 1.70
CA THR A 47 -0.53 6.62 1.96
C THR A 47 -1.58 7.59 1.44
N GLU A 48 -2.15 7.38 0.25
CA GLU A 48 -3.16 8.25 -0.35
C GLU A 48 -4.51 8.12 0.36
N CYS A 49 -4.89 6.92 0.81
CA CYS A 49 -6.08 6.76 1.64
C CYS A 49 -5.97 7.49 2.99
N VAL A 50 -4.78 7.51 3.59
CA VAL A 50 -4.54 8.20 4.86
C VAL A 50 -4.43 9.71 4.67
N LEU A 51 -3.72 10.17 3.62
CA LEU A 51 -3.53 11.59 3.33
C LEU A 51 -4.80 12.25 2.75
N GLY A 52 -5.62 11.50 2.02
CA GLY A 52 -6.88 11.96 1.44
C GLY A 52 -8.07 11.87 2.40
N ILE A 53 -7.87 11.56 3.68
CA ILE A 53 -8.97 11.18 4.59
C ILE A 53 -10.07 12.26 4.72
N ASN A 54 -9.70 13.54 4.62
CA ASN A 54 -10.63 14.66 4.65
C ASN A 54 -11.45 14.76 3.34
N LEU A 55 -10.83 14.46 2.20
CA LEU A 55 -11.51 14.40 0.90
C LEU A 55 -12.49 13.21 0.86
N TRP A 56 -12.05 12.03 1.30
CA TRP A 56 -12.89 10.83 1.37
C TRP A 56 -14.08 11.01 2.34
N ARG A 57 -13.86 11.66 3.50
CA ARG A 57 -14.95 12.04 4.42
C ARG A 57 -15.99 12.93 3.75
N GLY A 58 -15.55 13.96 3.01
CA GLY A 58 -16.45 14.87 2.32
C GLY A 58 -17.26 14.21 1.19
N MET A 59 -16.68 13.25 0.47
CA MET A 59 -17.32 12.59 -0.66
C MET A 59 -18.25 11.43 -0.30
N GLN A 60 -17.94 10.66 0.76
CA GLN A 60 -18.66 9.42 1.06
C GLN A 60 -19.44 9.46 2.39
N GLY A 61 -19.39 10.55 3.15
CA GLY A 61 -20.20 10.75 4.37
C GLY A 61 -19.97 9.74 5.50
N GLY A 62 -18.89 8.93 5.39
CA GLY A 62 -18.58 7.85 6.32
C GLY A 62 -17.50 8.22 7.34
N ASP A 63 -17.46 7.47 8.44
CA ASP A 63 -16.42 7.63 9.45
C ASP A 63 -15.13 6.94 8.98
N PHE A 64 -14.27 7.69 8.30
CA PHE A 64 -12.95 7.23 7.87
C PHE A 64 -11.97 7.36 9.02
N LYS A 65 -11.67 6.24 9.67
CA LYS A 65 -10.56 6.11 10.61
C LYS A 65 -9.38 5.45 9.89
N PRO A 66 -8.16 6.02 9.94
CA PRO A 66 -6.98 5.45 9.27
C PRO A 66 -6.79 3.96 9.56
N GLU A 67 -7.02 3.54 10.82
CA GLU A 67 -6.92 2.16 11.26
C GLU A 67 -7.88 1.22 10.51
N LYS A 68 -9.12 1.67 10.24
CA LYS A 68 -10.14 0.91 9.53
C LYS A 68 -9.74 0.71 8.06
N ILE A 69 -9.13 1.72 7.46
CA ILE A 69 -8.64 1.65 6.08
C ILE A 69 -7.47 0.68 5.97
N MET A 70 -6.50 0.77 6.89
CA MET A 70 -5.37 -0.16 6.95
C MET A 70 -5.83 -1.61 7.17
N LYS A 71 -6.78 -1.83 8.10
CA LYS A 71 -7.35 -3.15 8.41
C LYS A 71 -8.03 -3.78 7.20
N ASN A 72 -8.61 -2.99 6.30
CA ASN A 72 -9.31 -3.49 5.12
C ASN A 72 -8.37 -3.71 3.91
N ASN A 73 -7.39 -2.82 3.70
CA ASN A 73 -6.53 -2.87 2.53
C ASN A 73 -5.49 -3.99 2.58
N ILE A 74 -4.98 -4.35 3.78
CA ILE A 74 -4.00 -5.44 3.91
C ILE A 74 -4.60 -6.79 3.45
N PRO A 75 -5.79 -7.22 3.91
CA PRO A 75 -6.43 -8.44 3.42
C PRO A 75 -6.77 -8.41 1.93
N VAL A 76 -7.22 -7.27 1.38
CA VAL A 76 -7.49 -7.12 -0.06
C VAL A 76 -6.21 -7.35 -0.86
N PHE A 77 -5.12 -6.70 -0.45
CA PHE A 77 -3.82 -6.86 -1.07
C PHE A 77 -3.33 -8.31 -0.99
N ALA A 78 -3.43 -8.94 0.18
CA ALA A 78 -3.03 -10.34 0.38
C ALA A 78 -3.85 -11.31 -0.49
N ARG A 79 -5.16 -11.07 -0.67
CA ARG A 79 -5.99 -11.86 -1.60
C ARG A 79 -5.50 -11.73 -3.04
N GLY A 80 -5.13 -10.53 -3.47
CA GLY A 80 -4.55 -10.26 -4.78
C GLY A 80 -3.12 -10.80 -4.97
N LEU A 81 -2.53 -11.47 -3.98
CA LEU A 81 -1.24 -12.16 -4.13
C LEU A 81 -1.38 -13.68 -4.17
N ARG A 82 -2.57 -14.22 -3.91
CA ARG A 82 -2.82 -15.66 -3.96
C ARG A 82 -2.61 -16.19 -5.37
N LYS A 83 -2.12 -17.41 -5.47
CA LYS A 83 -2.16 -18.21 -6.70
C LYS A 83 -3.58 -18.62 -7.04
#